data_AF-A0A4V0I8L6-F1
#
_entry.id   AF-A0A4V0I8L6-F1
#
_cell.length_a   1.000
_cell.length_b   1.000
_cell.length_c   1.000
_cell.angle_alpha   90.00
_cell.angle_beta   90.00
_cell.angle_gamma   90.00
#
_symmetry.space_group_name_H-M   'P 1'
#
loop_
_entity.id
_entity.type
_entity.pdbx_description
1 polymer ?
#
loop_
_entity_poly.entity_id
_entity_poly.type
_entity_poly.pdbx_seq_one_letter_code
_entity_poly.pdbx_strand_id
1 'polypeptide(L)'
;MAPILYRYTFAPGVPVSELRDTLALAVIATESLHGESQARLDLAHAYDAEKRAVVIDASTDVGRDLSRLFVGFVGREFGRGSFQVERVAAKLEPSTV
;
A
#
# COMPACT_ATOMS: atom_id res chain seq x y z
N MET A 1 12.78 16.17 -0.44
CA MET A 1 12.79 15.29 0.74
C MET A 1 12.69 13.86 0.23
N ALA A 2 13.41 12.89 0.82
CA ALA A 2 13.31 11.50 0.34
C ALA A 2 11.91 10.93 0.64
N PRO A 3 11.32 10.11 -0.26
CA PRO A 3 10.00 9.53 -0.02
C PRO A 3 9.99 8.61 1.21
N ILE A 4 8.89 8.63 1.95
CA ILE A 4 8.64 7.73 3.06
C ILE A 4 7.87 6.52 2.52
N LEU A 5 8.59 5.45 2.19
CA LEU A 5 7.98 4.24 1.63
C LEU A 5 7.82 3.16 2.71
N TYR A 6 6.63 2.57 2.78
CA TYR A 6 6.39 1.37 3.57
C TYR A 6 6.14 0.18 2.66
N ARG A 7 6.82 -0.93 2.94
CA ARG A 7 6.60 -2.22 2.30
C ARG A 7 5.84 -3.13 3.26
N TYR A 8 4.74 -3.68 2.77
CA TYR A 8 3.92 -4.67 3.43
C TYR A 8 4.15 -6.00 2.74
N THR A 9 4.75 -6.97 3.43
CA THR A 9 5.04 -8.31 2.87
C THR A 9 4.12 -9.33 3.50
N PHE A 10 3.42 -10.11 2.68
CA PHE A 10 2.32 -10.96 3.10
C PHE A 10 2.72 -12.44 3.22
N ALA A 11 2.17 -13.12 4.22
CA ALA A 11 2.44 -14.53 4.46
C ALA A 11 1.93 -15.43 3.30
N PRO A 12 2.53 -16.62 3.09
CA PRO A 12 2.15 -17.51 2.00
C PRO A 12 0.69 -17.97 1.97
N GLY A 13 -0.02 -17.88 3.10
CA GLY A 13 -1.43 -18.24 3.21
C GLY A 13 -2.42 -17.17 2.76
N VAL A 14 -2.00 -15.93 2.51
CA VAL A 14 -2.90 -14.83 2.12
C VAL A 14 -3.11 -14.82 0.60
N PRO A 15 -4.33 -15.06 0.07
CA PRO A 15 -4.55 -15.10 -1.37
C PRO A 15 -4.19 -13.78 -2.05
N VAL A 16 -3.38 -13.86 -3.11
CA VAL A 16 -2.90 -12.69 -3.87
C VAL A 16 -4.05 -11.91 -4.50
N SER A 17 -5.08 -12.61 -5.00
CA SER A 17 -6.28 -11.99 -5.58
C SER A 17 -7.06 -11.18 -4.54
N GLU A 18 -7.33 -11.77 -3.38
CA GLU A 18 -8.06 -11.09 -2.30
C GLU A 18 -7.27 -9.88 -1.81
N LEU A 19 -5.94 -9.99 -1.70
CA LEU A 19 -5.09 -8.87 -1.31
C LEU A 19 -5.17 -7.67 -2.28
N ARG A 20 -5.27 -7.94 -3.59
CA ARG A 20 -5.48 -6.89 -4.60
C ARG A 20 -6.84 -6.22 -4.43
N ASP A 21 -7.87 -7.00 -4.12
CA ASP A 21 -9.21 -6.48 -3.89
C ASP A 21 -9.27 -5.63 -2.61
N THR A 22 -8.62 -6.07 -1.52
CA THR A 22 -8.46 -5.30 -0.28
C THR A 22 -7.73 -3.97 -0.54
N LEU A 23 -6.67 -3.99 -1.37
CA LEU A 23 -5.94 -2.78 -1.75
C LEU A 23 -6.82 -1.83 -2.57
N ALA A 24 -7.56 -2.35 -3.54
CA ALA A 24 -8.50 -1.55 -4.33
C ALA A 24 -9.57 -0.90 -3.44
N LEU A 25 -10.11 -1.64 -2.47
CA LEU A 25 -11.07 -1.10 -1.50
C LEU A 25 -10.45 0.00 -0.63
N ALA A 26 -9.20 -0.15 -0.19
CA ALA A 26 -8.48 0.87 0.56
C ALA A 26 -8.26 2.14 -0.27
N VAL A 27 -7.99 2.03 -1.57
CA VAL A 27 -7.90 3.17 -2.49
C VAL A 27 -9.24 3.89 -2.58
N ILE A 28 -10.34 3.18 -2.84
CA ILE A 28 -11.70 3.77 -2.93
C ILE A 28 -12.08 4.49 -1.61
N ALA A 29 -11.79 3.86 -0.47
CA ALA A 29 -12.02 4.48 0.83
C ALA A 29 -11.19 5.75 1.02
N THR A 30 -9.94 5.76 0.55
CA THR A 30 -9.07 6.95 0.61
C THR A 30 -9.57 8.08 -0.30
N GLU A 31 -9.99 7.74 -1.52
CA GLU A 31 -10.64 8.68 -2.44
C GLU A 31 -11.92 9.29 -1.84
N SER A 32 -12.67 8.51 -1.06
CA SER A 32 -13.86 8.99 -0.37
C SER A 32 -13.55 9.99 0.77
N LEU A 33 -12.34 9.94 1.34
CA LEU A 33 -11.90 10.87 2.40
C LEU A 33 -11.33 12.18 1.84
N HIS A 34 -10.55 12.09 0.76
CA HIS A 34 -9.76 13.22 0.23
C HIS A 34 -10.33 13.80 -1.08
N GLY A 35 -11.29 13.10 -1.68
CA GLY A 35 -11.75 13.38 -3.04
C GLY A 35 -10.83 12.75 -4.09
N GLU A 36 -11.44 12.28 -5.18
CA GLU A 36 -10.75 11.53 -6.23
C GLU A 36 -9.60 12.32 -6.88
N SER A 37 -9.79 13.62 -7.12
CA SER A 37 -8.77 14.45 -7.78
C SER A 37 -7.50 14.60 -6.94
N GLN A 38 -7.64 14.81 -5.63
CA GLN A 38 -6.49 14.91 -4.73
C GLN A 38 -5.82 13.54 -4.58
N ALA A 39 -6.63 12.49 -4.39
CA ALA A 39 -6.13 11.13 -4.25
C ALA A 39 -5.31 10.67 -5.46
N ARG A 40 -5.76 10.99 -6.69
CA ARG A 40 -5.00 10.66 -7.92
C ARG A 40 -3.62 11.33 -8.00
N LEU A 41 -3.43 12.49 -7.38
CA LEU A 41 -2.14 13.21 -7.38
C LEU A 41 -1.21 12.73 -6.27
N ASP A 42 -1.78 12.42 -5.11
CA ASP A 42 -1.02 12.20 -3.87
C ASP A 42 -0.89 10.72 -3.47
N LEU A 43 -1.64 9.81 -4.11
CA LEU A 43 -1.50 8.37 -3.93
C LEU A 43 -0.46 7.79 -4.87
N ALA A 44 0.60 7.23 -4.30
CA ALA A 44 1.51 6.35 -5.00
C ALA A 44 1.63 5.02 -4.24
N HIS A 45 1.32 3.93 -4.95
CA HIS A 45 1.50 2.58 -4.44
C HIS A 45 1.88 1.63 -5.57
N ALA A 46 2.52 0.52 -5.22
CA ALA A 46 2.88 -0.54 -6.16
C ALA A 46 2.56 -1.89 -5.53
N TYR A 47 2.06 -2.82 -6.34
CA TYR A 47 1.83 -4.20 -5.94
C TYR A 47 2.76 -5.13 -6.72
N ASP A 48 3.53 -5.93 -6.00
CA ASP A 48 4.41 -6.98 -6.54
C ASP A 48 3.81 -8.34 -6.15
N ALA A 49 3.14 -8.99 -7.11
CA ALA A 49 2.49 -10.28 -6.89
C ALA A 49 3.49 -11.41 -6.63
N GLU A 50 4.67 -11.36 -7.27
CA GLU A 50 5.71 -12.38 -7.10
C GLU A 50 6.32 -12.32 -5.70
N LYS A 51 6.63 -11.11 -5.24
CA LYS A 51 7.14 -10.88 -3.87
C LYS A 51 6.04 -10.83 -2.82
N ARG A 52 4.77 -10.91 -3.23
CA ARG A 52 3.58 -10.79 -2.37
C ARG A 52 3.71 -9.58 -1.47
N ALA A 53 3.98 -8.43 -2.09
CA ALA A 53 4.29 -7.20 -1.38
C ALA A 53 3.53 -6.01 -1.95
N VAL A 54 3.06 -5.14 -1.07
CA VAL A 54 2.55 -3.81 -1.42
C VAL A 54 3.54 -2.78 -0.91
N VAL A 55 3.88 -1.81 -1.75
CA VAL A 55 4.65 -0.64 -1.34
C VAL A 55 3.73 0.57 -1.43
N ILE A 56 3.67 1.37 -0.37
CA ILE A 56 2.88 2.61 -0.31
C ILE A 56 3.82 3.76 0.01
N ASP A 57 3.71 4.84 -0.76
CA ASP A 57 4.32 6.13 -0.42
C ASP A 57 3.44 6.84 0.60
N ALA A 58 3.98 7.04 1.80
CA ALA A 58 3.35 7.72 2.92
C ALA A 58 3.94 9.12 3.16
N SER A 59 4.53 9.73 2.13
CA SER A 59 5.04 11.11 2.19
C SER A 59 3.92 12.13 2.31
N THR A 60 2.74 11.85 1.74
CA THR A 60 1.53 12.68 1.78
C THR A 60 0.58 12.23 2.90
N ASP A 61 -0.35 13.09 3.30
CA ASP A 61 -1.44 12.70 4.22
C ASP A 61 -2.33 11.62 3.60
N VAL A 62 -2.61 11.74 2.30
CA VAL A 62 -3.38 10.75 1.53
C VAL A 62 -2.72 9.37 1.55
N GLY A 63 -1.40 9.30 1.33
CA GLY A 63 -0.63 8.05 1.39
C GLY A 63 -0.56 7.45 2.80
N ARG A 64 -0.49 8.29 3.84
CA ARG A 64 -0.60 7.85 5.24
C ARG A 64 -1.96 7.25 5.55
N ASP A 65 -3.04 7.84 5.05
CA ASP A 65 -4.39 7.32 5.27
C ASP A 65 -4.66 6.05 4.49
N LEU A 66 -4.18 5.93 3.25
CA LEU A 66 -4.19 4.66 2.52
C LEU A 66 -3.49 3.56 3.32
N SER A 67 -2.31 3.84 3.86
CA SER A 67 -1.54 2.89 4.69
C SER A 67 -2.35 2.42 5.91
N ARG A 68 -3.06 3.34 6.58
CA ARG A 68 -3.88 3.03 7.77
C ARG A 68 -5.10 2.18 7.40
N LEU A 69 -5.82 2.57 6.34
CA LEU A 69 -7.01 1.87 5.86
C LEU A 69 -6.65 0.46 5.40
N PHE A 70 -5.61 0.34 4.58
CA PHE A 70 -5.14 -0.93 4.04
C PHE A 70 -4.74 -1.91 5.15
N VAL A 71 -3.93 -1.47 6.13
CA VAL A 71 -3.58 -2.29 7.30
C VAL A 71 -4.83 -2.67 8.11
N GLY A 72 -5.77 -1.75 8.27
CA GLY A 72 -7.03 -2.00 8.97
C GLY A 72 -7.87 -3.08 8.30
N PHE A 73 -7.99 -3.06 6.97
CA PHE A 73 -8.75 -4.02 6.19
C PHE A 73 -8.07 -5.39 6.17
N VAL A 74 -6.78 -5.44 5.81
CA VAL A 74 -5.97 -6.67 5.85
C VAL A 74 -6.04 -7.33 7.22
N GLY A 75 -5.89 -6.55 8.30
CA GLY A 75 -5.91 -7.08 9.66
C GLY A 75 -7.26 -7.68 10.06
N ARG A 76 -8.37 -7.24 9.44
CA ARG A 76 -9.72 -7.79 9.64
C ARG A 76 -9.98 -9.01 8.76
N GLU A 77 -9.51 -9.00 7.53
CA GLU A 77 -9.73 -10.07 6.54
C GLU A 77 -8.83 -11.28 6.79
N PHE A 78 -7.53 -11.05 7.04
CA PHE A 78 -6.52 -12.10 7.11
C PHE A 78 -5.88 -12.26 8.50
N GLY A 79 -6.26 -11.41 9.44
CA GLY A 79 -5.71 -11.36 10.79
C GLY A 79 -4.45 -10.48 10.90
N ARG A 80 -4.17 -9.99 12.12
CA ARG A 80 -3.10 -8.99 12.37
C ARG A 80 -1.67 -9.51 12.17
N GLY A 81 -1.46 -10.83 12.16
CA GLY A 81 -0.15 -11.45 11.94
C GLY A 81 0.09 -11.88 10.48
N SER A 82 -0.80 -11.54 9.56
CA SER A 82 -0.75 -11.98 8.15
C SER A 82 0.30 -11.27 7.30
N PHE A 83 0.91 -10.20 7.82
CA PHE A 83 1.90 -9.40 7.10
C PHE A 83 2.96 -8.82 8.04
N GLN A 84 4.08 -8.41 7.45
CA GLN A 84 5.14 -7.64 8.09
C GLN A 84 5.24 -6.27 7.43
N VAL A 85 5.71 -5.27 8.18
CA VAL A 85 5.88 -3.90 7.68
C VAL A 85 7.33 -3.47 7.83
N GLU A 86 7.90 -2.96 6.75
CA GLU A 86 9.25 -2.42 6.72
C GLU A 86 9.24 -1.02 6.11
N ARG A 87 10.00 -0.11 6.70
CA ARG A 87 10.30 1.17 6.05
C ARG A 87 11.41 0.94 5.04
N VAL A 88 11.16 1.25 3.77
CA VAL A 88 12.14 1.09 2.70
C VAL A 88 12.70 2.45 2.30
N ALA A 89 14.02 2.51 2.09
CA ALA A 89 14.64 3.67 1.47
C ALA A 89 14.27 3.67 -0.02
N ALA A 90 13.78 4.80 -0.53
CA ALA A 90 13.59 4.96 -1.96
C ALA A 90 14.96 4.99 -2.64
N LYS A 91 15.45 3.83 -3.11
CA LYS A 91 16.53 3.78 -4.08
C LYS A 91 15.87 4.03 -5.44
N LEU A 92 15.86 5.30 -5.87
CA LEU A 92 15.56 5.66 -7.26
C LEU A 92 16.68 5.11 -8.13
N GLU A 93 16.61 3.82 -8.48
CA GLU A 93 17.42 3.29 -9.57
C GLU A 93 16.66 3.67 -10.85
N PRO A 94 17.20 4.56 -11.71
CA PRO A 94 16.57 4.85 -12.98
C PRO A 94 16.52 3.54 -13.79
N SER A 95 15.31 3.08 -14.08
CA SER A 95 15.10 1.94 -14.97
C SER A 95 15.69 2.33 -16.32
N THR A 96 16.82 1.72 -16.68
CA THR A 96 17.45 1.91 -17.98
C THR A 96 16.50 1.31 -19.01
N VAL A 97 15.94 2.17 -19.87
CA VAL A 97 15.17 1.80 -21.07
C VAL A 97 16.13 1.26 -22.12
#